data_AF-A0A8S2X258-F1
#
_entry.id   AF-A0A8S2X258-F1
#
_cell.length_a   1.000
_cell.length_b   1.000
_cell.length_c   1.000
_cell.angle_alpha   90.00
_cell.angle_beta   90.00
_cell.angle_gamma   90.00
#
_symmetry.space_group_name_H-M   'P 1'
#
loop_
_entity.id
_entity.type
_entity.pdbx_description
1 polymer ?
#
loop_
_entity_poly.entity_id
_entity_poly.type
_entity_poly.pdbx_seq_one_letter_code
_entity_poly.pdbx_strand_id
1 'polypeptide(L)'
;MDGITTSNELTQFLFVGNAGIQTHVSKESLIEIFQPFGQIIDILMPIGRPYSFIIYENKESGKEAIEQCNARSYPIGINQSNVTFYMAYVSNVPSISLNSTSYPKGLTLIENFIDDNEEKELLKLIEIDPVVQNEDHRNNRRHRRGIHYGYEFRYATNDVDTSKPLKKTIPQECQSVIHRAWILGYIKE
;
A
#
# COMPACT_ATOMS: atom_id res chain seq x y z
N MET A 1 -1.28 -15.39 -21.67
CA MET A 1 -1.40 -14.35 -20.61
C MET A 1 -2.85 -13.89 -20.60
N ASP A 2 -3.38 -13.50 -19.44
CA ASP A 2 -4.80 -13.16 -19.21
C ASP A 2 -5.34 -12.07 -20.17
N GLY A 3 -5.70 -12.42 -21.40
CA GLY A 3 -6.18 -11.46 -22.41
C GLY A 3 -5.18 -10.38 -22.85
N ILE A 4 -3.92 -10.41 -22.39
CA ILE A 4 -2.86 -9.45 -22.73
C ILE A 4 -2.17 -9.91 -24.01
N THR A 5 -2.15 -9.03 -25.01
CA THR A 5 -1.48 -9.30 -26.30
C THR A 5 -0.24 -8.43 -26.43
N THR A 6 0.90 -9.05 -26.72
CA THR A 6 2.15 -8.34 -27.02
C THR A 6 2.05 -7.64 -28.36
N SER A 7 2.62 -6.43 -28.43
CA SER A 7 2.69 -5.64 -29.65
C SER A 7 4.13 -5.59 -30.16
N ASN A 8 4.31 -5.63 -31.48
CA ASN A 8 5.59 -5.30 -32.12
C ASN A 8 5.71 -3.80 -32.44
N GLU A 9 4.61 -3.06 -32.32
CA GLU A 9 4.56 -1.62 -32.52
C GLU A 9 4.65 -0.86 -31.19
N LEU A 10 5.12 0.38 -31.29
CA LEU A 10 5.26 1.28 -30.16
C LEU A 10 3.90 1.60 -29.54
N THR A 11 3.75 1.36 -28.24
CA THR A 11 2.52 1.66 -27.50
C THR A 11 2.86 2.41 -26.22
N GLN A 12 1.86 3.09 -25.66
CA GLN A 12 1.95 3.71 -24.34
C GLN A 12 1.90 2.69 -23.19
N PHE A 13 1.62 1.41 -23.49
CA PHE A 13 1.42 0.36 -22.51
C PHE A 13 2.62 -0.59 -22.50
N LEU A 14 3.29 -0.68 -21.36
CA LEU A 14 4.42 -1.58 -21.18
C LEU A 14 4.06 -2.69 -20.21
N PHE A 15 4.32 -3.93 -20.61
CA PHE A 15 4.46 -5.03 -19.67
C PHE A 15 5.86 -4.98 -19.04
N VAL A 16 5.93 -5.19 -17.73
CA VAL A 16 7.20 -5.30 -16.99
C VAL A 16 7.18 -6.59 -16.16
N GLY A 17 7.96 -7.58 -16.60
CA GLY A 17 8.20 -8.83 -15.89
C GLY A 17 9.17 -8.65 -14.72
N ASN A 18 9.04 -9.51 -13.72
CA ASN A 18 9.73 -9.45 -12.43
C ASN A 18 9.42 -8.19 -11.61
N ALA A 19 8.36 -7.45 -11.96
CA ALA A 19 7.96 -6.21 -11.32
C ALA A 19 6.67 -6.37 -10.50
N GLY A 20 6.43 -7.53 -9.88
CA GLY A 20 5.23 -7.78 -9.08
C GLY A 20 5.46 -7.60 -7.58
N ILE A 21 4.37 -7.54 -6.81
CA ILE A 21 4.44 -7.49 -5.33
C ILE A 21 5.18 -8.72 -4.78
N GLN A 22 5.00 -9.89 -5.42
CA GLN A 22 5.69 -11.13 -5.03
C GLN A 22 7.20 -11.11 -5.28
N THR A 23 7.67 -10.27 -6.20
CA THR A 23 9.11 -10.07 -6.45
C THR A 23 9.69 -8.96 -5.59
N HIS A 24 8.98 -8.53 -4.54
CA HIS A 24 9.37 -7.47 -3.59
C HIS A 24 9.56 -6.11 -4.26
N VAL A 25 8.95 -5.90 -5.43
CA VAL A 25 8.95 -4.63 -6.14
C VAL A 25 7.68 -3.87 -5.78
N SER A 26 7.82 -2.66 -5.24
CA SER A 26 6.69 -1.81 -4.87
C SER A 26 6.31 -0.85 -6.01
N LYS A 27 5.12 -0.25 -5.93
CA LYS A 27 4.66 0.77 -6.90
C LYS A 27 5.60 1.98 -6.88
N GLU A 28 6.06 2.38 -5.70
CA GLU A 28 6.99 3.49 -5.47
C GLU A 28 8.33 3.23 -6.16
N SER A 29 8.90 2.02 -6.03
CA SER A 29 10.14 1.65 -6.74
C SER A 29 9.98 1.71 -8.26
N LEU A 30 8.82 1.29 -8.78
CA LEU A 30 8.54 1.41 -10.22
C LEU A 30 8.41 2.87 -10.65
N ILE A 31 7.75 3.72 -9.85
CA ILE A 31 7.68 5.17 -10.12
C ILE A 31 9.09 5.76 -10.17
N GLU A 32 9.92 5.52 -9.17
CA GLU A 32 11.30 6.05 -9.12
C GLU A 32 12.13 5.65 -10.35
N ILE A 33 11.98 4.41 -10.82
CA ILE A 33 12.74 3.89 -11.96
C ILE A 33 12.18 4.40 -13.30
N PHE A 34 10.85 4.47 -13.46
CA PHE A 34 10.20 4.67 -14.75
C PHE A 34 9.74 6.12 -15.00
N GLN A 35 9.52 6.93 -13.95
CA GLN A 35 9.13 8.33 -14.08
C GLN A 35 10.15 9.20 -14.87
N PRO A 36 11.48 8.97 -14.79
CA PRO A 36 12.44 9.75 -15.59
C PRO A 36 12.25 9.67 -17.11
N PHE A 37 11.59 8.64 -17.63
CA PHE A 37 11.35 8.46 -19.07
C PHE A 37 10.10 9.20 -19.58
N GLY A 38 9.23 9.66 -18.67
CA GLY A 38 8.08 10.49 -19.00
C GLY A 38 6.92 10.39 -18.01
N GLN A 39 5.85 11.12 -18.30
CA GLN A 39 4.67 11.17 -17.45
C GLN A 39 3.96 9.81 -17.42
N ILE A 40 3.93 9.19 -16.24
CA ILE A 40 3.18 7.97 -15.97
C ILE A 40 1.73 8.37 -15.66
N ILE A 41 0.78 7.78 -16.39
CA ILE A 41 -0.66 7.90 -16.14
C ILE A 41 -1.07 6.93 -15.03
N ASP A 42 -0.61 5.68 -15.09
CA ASP A 42 -0.84 4.70 -14.03
C ASP A 42 0.17 3.54 -14.07
N ILE A 43 0.24 2.81 -12.96
CA ILE A 43 0.96 1.53 -12.83
C ILE A 43 0.00 0.50 -12.27
N LEU A 44 -0.24 -0.56 -13.03
CA LEU A 44 -1.10 -1.67 -12.65
C LEU A 44 -0.25 -2.83 -12.13
N MET A 45 -0.47 -3.24 -10.89
CA MET A 45 0.22 -4.36 -10.25
C MET A 45 -0.79 -5.47 -9.88
N PRO A 46 -1.07 -6.44 -10.77
CA PRO A 46 -2.05 -7.48 -10.48
C PRO A 46 -1.67 -8.32 -9.25
N ILE A 47 -2.62 -8.53 -8.34
CA ILE A 47 -2.42 -9.29 -7.11
C ILE A 47 -1.98 -10.73 -7.46
N GLY A 48 -0.93 -11.20 -6.79
CA GLY A 48 -0.43 -12.56 -6.97
C GLY A 48 0.28 -12.81 -8.30
N ARG A 49 0.61 -11.77 -9.06
CA ARG A 49 1.38 -11.88 -10.31
C ARG A 49 2.80 -11.32 -10.15
N PRO A 50 3.81 -11.92 -10.82
CA PRO A 50 5.20 -11.47 -10.77
C PRO A 50 5.51 -10.38 -11.83
N TYR A 51 4.51 -9.60 -12.24
CA TYR A 51 4.63 -8.59 -13.29
C TYR A 51 3.70 -7.42 -13.03
N SER A 52 3.97 -6.31 -13.71
CA SER A 52 3.18 -5.08 -13.68
C SER A 52 3.03 -4.47 -15.07
N PHE A 53 2.16 -3.47 -15.18
CA PHE A 53 2.03 -2.65 -16.38
C PHE A 53 2.31 -1.19 -16.07
N ILE A 54 3.09 -0.53 -16.93
CA ILE A 54 3.31 0.91 -16.90
C ILE A 54 2.51 1.53 -18.05
N ILE A 55 1.73 2.57 -17.74
CA ILE A 55 0.95 3.32 -18.71
C ILE A 55 1.53 4.73 -18.77
N TYR A 56 2.17 5.08 -19.88
CA TYR A 56 2.65 6.43 -20.13
C TYR A 56 1.58 7.29 -20.79
N GLU A 57 1.73 8.61 -20.70
CA GLU A 57 0.95 9.56 -21.50
C GLU A 57 1.31 9.49 -22.99
N ASN A 58 2.58 9.23 -23.29
CA ASN A 58 3.13 9.20 -24.65
C ASN A 58 3.86 7.88 -24.93
N LYS A 59 3.72 7.36 -26.15
CA LYS A 59 4.36 6.11 -26.59
C LYS A 59 5.90 6.22 -26.66
N GLU A 60 6.43 7.42 -26.88
CA GLU A 60 7.86 7.73 -26.92
C GLU A 60 8.53 7.48 -25.57
N SER A 61 7.87 7.80 -24.46
CA SER A 61 8.35 7.48 -23.11
C SER A 61 8.45 5.97 -22.90
N GLY A 62 7.50 5.22 -23.46
CA GLY A 62 7.54 3.76 -23.44
C GLY A 62 8.73 3.19 -24.20
N LYS A 63 9.11 3.83 -25.32
CA LYS A 63 10.29 3.48 -26.10
C LYS A 63 11.57 3.63 -25.28
N GLU A 64 11.79 4.81 -24.71
CA GLU A 64 12.99 5.12 -23.93
C GLU A 64 13.10 4.18 -22.73
N ALA A 65 12.00 3.94 -22.03
CA ALA A 65 11.95 3.01 -20.90
C ALA A 65 12.38 1.59 -21.31
N ILE A 66 11.90 1.04 -22.43
CA ILE A 66 12.32 -0.30 -22.89
C ILE A 66 13.80 -0.30 -23.28
N GLU A 67 14.27 0.70 -24.04
CA GLU A 67 15.67 0.78 -24.50
C GLU A 67 16.64 0.88 -23.32
N GLN A 68 16.22 1.52 -22.22
CA GLN A 68 17.05 1.74 -21.05
C GLN A 68 16.89 0.71 -19.93
N CYS A 69 15.75 0.03 -19.81
CA CYS A 69 15.48 -0.85 -18.68
C CYS A 69 15.35 -2.33 -19.04
N ASN A 70 15.03 -2.67 -20.28
CA ASN A 70 14.80 -4.07 -20.64
C ASN A 70 16.09 -4.91 -20.49
N ALA A 71 15.95 -6.08 -19.88
CA ALA A 71 17.02 -7.00 -19.54
C ALA A 71 18.15 -6.40 -18.67
N ARG A 72 17.89 -5.27 -17.97
CA ARG A 72 18.83 -4.66 -17.03
C ARG A 72 18.40 -4.93 -15.59
N SER A 73 19.40 -5.01 -14.70
CA SER A 73 19.22 -5.26 -13.28
C SER A 73 19.21 -3.97 -12.48
N TYR A 74 18.23 -3.84 -11.59
CA TYR A 74 18.07 -2.68 -10.71
C TYR A 74 18.11 -3.12 -9.26
N PRO A 75 18.83 -2.38 -8.37
CA PRO A 75 18.77 -2.64 -6.95
C PRO A 75 17.41 -2.17 -6.42
N ILE A 76 16.57 -3.11 -5.95
CA ILE A 76 15.24 -2.80 -5.43
C ILE A 76 15.11 -3.27 -3.98
N GLY A 77 14.48 -2.42 -3.18
CA GLY A 77 14.21 -2.68 -1.77
C GLY A 77 15.42 -2.46 -0.85
N ILE A 78 15.16 -2.60 0.45
CA ILE A 78 16.08 -2.26 1.54
C ILE A 78 17.31 -3.21 1.58
N ASN A 79 17.14 -4.43 1.06
CA ASN A 79 18.20 -5.45 1.03
C ASN A 79 19.02 -5.42 -0.28
N GLN A 80 18.78 -4.45 -1.18
CA GLN A 80 19.47 -4.34 -2.47
C GLN A 80 19.42 -5.63 -3.32
N SER A 81 18.31 -6.38 -3.26
CA SER A 81 18.11 -7.49 -4.17
C SER A 81 18.03 -6.95 -5.59
N ASN A 82 18.92 -7.41 -6.46
CA ASN A 82 18.91 -7.04 -7.87
C ASN A 82 17.74 -7.73 -8.57
N VAL A 83 16.91 -6.95 -9.23
CA VAL A 83 15.79 -7.44 -10.05
C VAL A 83 16.07 -7.09 -11.50
N THR A 84 16.05 -8.10 -12.38
CA THR A 84 16.15 -7.89 -13.83
C THR A 84 14.76 -7.74 -14.41
N PHE A 85 14.49 -6.62 -15.09
CA PHE A 85 13.21 -6.40 -15.75
C PHE A 85 13.20 -6.99 -17.16
N TYR A 86 12.08 -7.62 -17.53
CA TYR A 86 11.82 -8.07 -18.90
C TYR A 86 10.59 -7.36 -19.42
N MET A 87 10.77 -6.55 -20.46
CA MET A 87 9.77 -5.61 -20.91
C MET A 87 9.31 -5.91 -22.33
N ALA A 88 8.04 -5.62 -22.60
CA ALA A 88 7.44 -5.72 -23.93
C ALA A 88 6.34 -4.68 -24.09
N TYR A 89 6.14 -4.21 -25.32
CA TYR A 89 4.93 -3.45 -25.66
C TYR A 89 3.72 -4.36 -25.62
N VAL A 90 2.59 -3.84 -25.18
CA VAL A 90 1.31 -4.56 -25.20
C VAL A 90 0.23 -3.70 -25.84
N SER A 91 -0.65 -4.32 -26.64
CA SER A 91 -1.75 -3.60 -27.29
C SER A 91 -2.85 -3.20 -26.31
N ASN A 92 -2.90 -3.88 -25.17
CA ASN A 92 -3.88 -3.68 -24.12
C ASN A 92 -3.29 -4.07 -22.77
N VAL A 93 -3.69 -3.34 -21.74
CA VAL A 93 -3.54 -3.77 -20.35
C VAL A 93 -4.84 -4.40 -19.89
N PRO A 94 -4.83 -5.30 -18.88
CA PRO A 94 -6.07 -5.74 -18.28
C PRO A 94 -6.87 -4.50 -17.90
N SER A 95 -8.13 -4.45 -18.32
CA SER A 95 -9.12 -3.55 -17.74
C SER A 95 -9.30 -4.03 -16.31
N ILE A 96 -8.34 -3.74 -15.43
CA ILE A 96 -8.65 -3.60 -14.03
C ILE A 96 -9.55 -2.38 -14.06
N SER A 97 -10.85 -2.64 -14.18
CA SER A 97 -11.82 -1.70 -13.68
C SER A 97 -11.36 -1.44 -12.25
N LEU A 98 -10.66 -0.33 -12.03
CA LEU A 98 -10.49 0.27 -10.70
C LEU A 98 -11.87 0.41 -10.03
N ASN A 99 -12.92 0.34 -10.83
CA ASN A 99 -14.30 0.06 -10.49
C ASN A 99 -14.59 -1.41 -10.14
N SER A 100 -13.86 -2.04 -9.21
CA SER A 100 -14.66 -2.72 -8.19
C SER A 100 -15.21 -1.58 -7.32
N THR A 101 -16.23 -0.89 -7.80
CA THR A 101 -17.02 0.05 -7.00
C THR A 101 -17.62 -0.65 -5.78
N SER A 102 -17.70 -1.98 -5.83
CA SER A 102 -17.98 -2.80 -4.67
C SER A 102 -16.72 -3.00 -3.83
N TYR A 103 -16.75 -2.48 -2.60
CA TYR A 103 -15.90 -2.97 -1.53
C TYR A 103 -15.99 -4.51 -1.43
N PRO A 104 -14.94 -5.20 -0.96
CA PRO A 104 -15.01 -6.61 -0.62
C PRO A 104 -16.25 -6.90 0.22
N LYS A 105 -16.88 -8.07 -0.01
CA LYS A 105 -18.06 -8.46 0.76
C LYS A 105 -17.77 -8.41 2.26
N GLY A 106 -18.54 -7.62 2.99
CA GLY A 106 -18.37 -7.40 4.44
C GLY A 106 -17.58 -6.16 4.83
N LEU A 107 -17.03 -5.41 3.86
CA LEU A 107 -16.41 -4.09 4.10
C LEU A 107 -17.43 -2.97 3.84
N THR A 108 -17.47 -1.97 4.72
CA THR A 108 -18.26 -0.75 4.55
C THR A 108 -17.40 0.44 4.97
N LEU A 109 -17.26 1.44 4.09
CA LEU A 109 -16.58 2.69 4.40
C LEU A 109 -17.63 3.72 4.82
N ILE A 110 -17.37 4.40 5.94
CA ILE A 110 -18.23 5.45 6.48
C ILE A 110 -17.41 6.73 6.47
N GLU A 111 -17.67 7.58 5.49
CA GLU A 111 -16.95 8.83 5.34
C GLU A 111 -17.42 9.84 6.39
N ASN A 112 -16.49 10.67 6.87
CA ASN A 112 -16.77 11.76 7.83
C ASN A 112 -17.48 11.27 9.11
N PHE A 113 -17.08 10.10 9.62
CA PHE A 113 -17.68 9.49 10.81
C PHE A 113 -17.37 10.26 12.10
N ILE A 114 -16.20 10.91 12.15
CA ILE A 114 -15.77 11.81 13.22
C ILE A 114 -15.76 13.24 12.70
N ASP A 115 -15.95 14.22 13.57
CA ASP A 115 -15.80 15.63 13.24
C ASP A 115 -14.36 16.16 13.47
N ASP A 116 -14.07 17.37 12.96
CA ASP A 116 -12.75 18.01 13.07
C ASP A 116 -12.28 18.19 14.53
N ASN A 117 -13.20 18.28 15.49
CA ASN A 117 -12.86 18.44 16.89
C ASN A 117 -12.48 17.08 17.50
N GLU A 118 -13.26 16.04 17.22
CA GLU A 118 -12.94 14.67 17.60
C GLU A 118 -11.61 14.21 16.99
N GLU A 119 -11.34 14.52 15.72
CA GLU A 119 -10.05 14.24 15.08
C GLU A 119 -8.87 14.87 15.85
N LYS A 120 -8.98 16.15 16.20
CA LYS A 120 -7.93 16.86 16.96
C LYS A 120 -7.70 16.25 18.33
N GLU A 121 -8.76 15.90 19.06
CA GLU A 121 -8.63 15.26 20.37
C GLU A 121 -7.96 13.89 20.27
N LEU A 122 -8.35 13.07 19.28
CA LEU A 122 -7.73 11.76 19.04
C LEU A 122 -6.25 11.87 18.65
N LEU A 123 -5.89 12.86 17.83
CA LEU A 123 -4.49 13.10 17.44
C LEU A 123 -3.61 13.48 18.64
N LYS A 124 -4.10 14.35 19.53
CA LYS A 124 -3.37 14.74 20.75
C LYS A 124 -2.99 13.53 21.60
N LEU A 125 -3.87 12.53 21.72
CA LEU A 125 -3.60 11.30 22.47
C LEU A 125 -2.39 10.53 21.96
N ILE A 126 -2.14 10.59 20.65
CA ILE A 126 -1.00 9.93 20.02
C ILE A 126 0.28 10.75 20.25
N GLU A 127 0.20 12.08 20.11
CA GLU A 127 1.36 12.97 20.25
C GLU A 127 1.94 13.01 21.67
N ILE A 128 1.07 12.89 22.68
CA ILE A 128 1.49 12.88 24.09
C ILE A 128 1.97 11.49 24.55
N ASP A 129 1.86 10.47 23.70
CA ASP A 129 2.21 9.11 24.08
C ASP A 129 3.73 8.96 24.27
N PRO A 130 4.21 8.42 25.40
CA PRO A 130 5.64 8.19 25.61
C PRO A 130 6.28 7.32 24.52
N VAL A 131 5.55 6.39 23.91
CA VAL A 131 6.05 5.59 22.76
C VAL A 131 6.38 6.48 21.55
N VAL A 132 5.64 7.57 21.39
CA VAL A 132 5.83 8.54 20.31
C VAL A 132 6.87 9.60 20.68
N GLN A 133 6.93 10.00 21.95
CA GLN A 133 7.87 11.01 22.44
C GLN A 133 9.29 10.48 22.70
N ASN A 134 9.46 9.19 22.98
CA ASN A 134 10.80 8.62 23.21
C ASN A 134 11.60 8.54 21.90
N GLU A 135 12.62 9.39 21.78
CA GLU A 135 13.51 9.49 20.61
C GLU A 135 14.47 8.29 20.44
N ASP A 136 14.63 7.44 21.46
CA ASP A 136 15.59 6.33 21.48
C ASP A 136 15.29 5.21 20.47
N HIS A 137 14.10 5.23 19.85
CA HIS A 137 13.74 4.29 18.80
C HIS A 137 14.23 4.70 17.39
N ARG A 138 14.91 5.85 17.23
CA ARG A 138 15.56 6.23 15.94
C ARG A 138 16.59 5.19 15.47
N ASN A 139 17.11 4.35 16.37
CA ASN A 139 18.03 3.25 16.03
C ASN A 139 17.37 1.91 15.71
N ASN A 140 16.04 1.78 15.85
CA ASN A 140 15.34 0.54 15.54
C ASN A 140 14.56 0.68 14.22
N ARG A 141 15.00 -0.05 13.21
CA ARG A 141 14.56 -0.06 11.81
C ARG A 141 13.10 -0.55 11.61
N ARG A 142 12.15 -0.05 12.38
CA ARG A 142 10.71 -0.29 12.18
C ARG A 142 10.13 0.93 11.49
N HIS A 143 9.76 0.77 10.22
CA HIS A 143 9.13 1.81 9.39
C HIS A 143 7.76 2.30 9.91
N ARG A 144 7.27 1.78 11.06
CA ARG A 144 6.02 2.17 11.70
C ARG A 144 6.11 1.99 13.22
N ARG A 145 5.41 2.86 13.96
CA ARG A 145 5.21 2.78 15.41
C ARG A 145 3.82 2.22 15.70
N GLY A 146 3.68 1.47 16.80
CA GLY A 146 2.42 0.87 17.23
C GLY A 146 2.19 1.11 18.71
N ILE A 147 0.97 1.53 19.05
CA ILE A 147 0.53 1.75 20.43
C ILE A 147 -0.62 0.78 20.70
N HIS A 148 -0.60 0.11 21.85
CA HIS A 148 -1.66 -0.82 22.26
C HIS A 148 -2.43 -0.29 23.48
N TYR A 149 -3.74 -0.51 23.48
CA TYR A 149 -4.67 -0.16 24.56
C TYR A 149 -5.54 -1.37 24.88
N GLY A 150 -5.88 -1.57 26.16
CA GLY A 150 -6.69 -2.69 26.62
C GLY A 150 -5.90 -4.00 26.67
N TYR A 151 -5.37 -4.46 25.55
CA TYR A 151 -4.57 -5.68 25.44
C TYR A 151 -3.37 -5.48 24.50
N GLU A 152 -2.28 -6.18 24.78
CA GLU A 152 -1.11 -6.20 23.90
C GLU A 152 -1.28 -7.27 22.83
N PHE A 153 -1.07 -6.90 21.56
CA PHE A 153 -1.02 -7.86 20.46
C PHE A 153 0.29 -8.64 20.48
N ARG A 154 0.20 -9.97 20.54
CA ARG A 154 1.35 -10.87 20.58
C ARG A 154 1.65 -11.42 19.19
N TYR A 155 2.72 -10.91 18.57
CA TYR A 155 3.15 -11.35 17.24
C TYR A 155 3.56 -12.82 17.16
N ALA A 156 4.00 -13.43 18.27
CA ALA A 156 4.34 -14.85 18.29
C ALA A 156 3.12 -15.75 18.04
N THR A 157 1.93 -15.31 18.47
CA THR A 157 0.68 -16.06 18.38
C THR A 157 -0.34 -15.42 17.44
N ASN A 158 -0.05 -14.23 16.91
CA ASN A 158 -0.98 -13.38 16.18
C ASN A 158 -2.31 -13.16 16.91
N ASP A 159 -2.25 -13.00 18.22
CA ASP A 159 -3.44 -12.91 19.07
C ASP A 159 -3.21 -12.04 20.31
N VAL A 160 -4.28 -11.75 21.06
CA VAL A 160 -4.26 -11.10 22.37
C VAL A 160 -4.49 -12.11 23.48
N ASP A 161 -4.00 -11.81 24.68
CA ASP A 161 -4.29 -12.62 25.87
C ASP A 161 -5.29 -11.88 26.75
N THR A 162 -6.56 -12.28 26.62
CA THR A 162 -7.67 -11.65 27.34
C THR A 162 -7.59 -11.82 28.85
N SER A 163 -6.77 -12.75 29.35
CA SER A 163 -6.50 -12.91 30.78
C SER A 163 -5.51 -11.89 31.34
N LYS A 164 -4.82 -11.13 30.47
CA LYS A 164 -3.76 -10.18 30.84
C LYS A 164 -3.99 -8.80 30.21
N PRO A 165 -4.99 -8.03 30.69
CA PRO A 165 -5.22 -6.67 30.22
C PRO A 165 -4.04 -5.76 30.59
N LEU A 166 -3.78 -4.79 29.72
CA LEU A 166 -2.84 -3.70 29.97
C LEU A 166 -3.41 -2.73 31.00
N LYS A 167 -2.52 -2.12 31.81
CA LYS A 167 -2.90 -0.98 32.65
C LYS A 167 -3.40 0.21 31.83
N LYS A 168 -2.90 0.32 30.59
CA LYS A 168 -3.30 1.34 29.64
C LYS A 168 -4.63 0.96 29.00
N THR A 169 -5.72 1.49 29.54
CA THR A 169 -7.09 1.25 29.06
C THR A 169 -7.42 2.11 27.83
N ILE A 170 -8.51 1.79 27.14
CA ILE A 170 -9.02 2.60 26.04
C ILE A 170 -9.28 4.04 26.54
N PRO A 171 -8.73 5.08 25.88
CA PRO A 171 -8.90 6.48 26.30
C PRO A 171 -10.38 6.90 26.35
N GLN A 172 -10.69 7.84 27.23
CA GLN A 172 -12.07 8.32 27.41
C GLN A 172 -12.56 9.12 26.20
N GLU A 173 -11.63 9.78 25.51
CA GLU A 173 -11.84 10.55 24.28
C GLU A 173 -12.37 9.66 23.15
N CYS A 174 -12.08 8.36 23.17
CA CYS A 174 -12.64 7.40 22.21
C CYS A 174 -14.11 7.04 22.51
N GLN A 175 -14.63 7.34 23.69
CA GLN A 175 -15.94 6.84 24.13
C GLN A 175 -17.08 7.40 23.29
N SER A 176 -17.04 8.67 22.89
CA SER A 176 -18.07 9.26 22.03
C SER A 176 -18.16 8.51 20.69
N VAL A 177 -17.01 8.27 20.07
CA VAL A 177 -16.89 7.58 18.77
C VAL A 177 -17.35 6.12 18.88
N ILE A 178 -16.89 5.40 19.91
CA ILE A 178 -17.28 4.00 20.17
C ILE A 178 -18.78 3.89 20.42
N HIS A 179 -19.31 4.75 21.29
CA HIS A 179 -20.74 4.74 21.62
C HIS A 179 -21.62 5.05 20.41
N ARG A 180 -21.20 6.03 19.59
CA ARG A 180 -21.87 6.37 18.32
C ARG A 180 -21.85 5.19 17.35
N ALA A 181 -20.70 4.52 17.21
CA ALA A 181 -20.56 3.35 16.34
C ALA A 181 -21.43 2.17 16.80
N TRP A 182 -21.58 2.00 18.11
CA TRP A 182 -22.47 1.01 18.71
C TRP A 182 -23.95 1.32 18.43
N ILE A 183 -24.40 2.55 18.71
CA ILE A 183 -25.81 2.95 18.49
C ILE A 183 -26.20 2.84 17.02
N LEU A 184 -25.29 3.19 16.10
CA LEU A 184 -25.53 3.09 14.66
C LEU A 184 -25.40 1.64 14.12
N GLY A 185 -25.04 0.68 14.98
CA GLY A 185 -24.97 -0.74 14.64
C GLY A 185 -23.75 -1.13 13.80
N TYR A 186 -22.71 -0.30 13.77
CA TYR A 186 -21.46 -0.57 13.06
C TYR A 186 -20.55 -1.53 13.83
N ILE A 187 -20.66 -1.53 15.16
CA ILE A 187 -20.00 -2.50 16.03
C ILE A 187 -21.09 -3.40 16.61
N LYS A 188 -20.83 -4.70 16.63
CA LYS A 188 -21.72 -5.73 17.20
C LYS A 188 -20.97 -6.48 18.29
N GLU A 189 -21.73 -7.03 19.22
CA GLU A 189 -21.24 -7.94 20.26
C GLU A 189 -20.66 -9.23 19.68
#